data_AF-A0A6A6J8Z9-F1
#
_entry.id   AF-A0A6A6J8Z9-F1
#
_cell.length_a   1.000
_cell.length_b   1.000
_cell.length_c   1.000
_cell.angle_alpha   90.00
_cell.angle_beta   90.00
_cell.angle_gamma   90.00
#
_symmetry.space_group_name_H-M   'P 1'
#
loop_
_entity.id
_entity.type
_entity.pdbx_description
1 polymer ?
#
loop_
_entity_poly.entity_id
_entity_poly.type
_entity_poly.pdbx_seq_one_letter_code
_entity_poly.pdbx_strand_id
1 'polypeptide(L)' 'KTRGSHLETIYMNDASRDQNPLASYPEANLSRLREIAQKYDPGRVFQVLQNDGFLLSKA' A
#
# COMPACT_ATOMS: atom_id res chain seq x y z
N LYS A 1 27.22 1.28 7.04
CA LYS A 1 27.40 0.13 6.11
C LYS A 1 26.10 -0.07 5.34
N THR A 2 25.98 0.50 4.15
CA THR A 2 24.86 0.24 3.23
C THR A 2 25.13 -1.12 2.60
N ARG A 3 24.59 -2.18 3.21
CA ARG A 3 24.51 -3.48 2.53
C ARG A 3 23.52 -3.27 1.39
N GLY A 4 23.91 -3.56 0.15
CA GLY A 4 23.05 -3.48 -1.04
C GLY A 4 21.92 -4.52 -1.04
N SER A 5 21.29 -4.73 0.10
CA SER A 5 20.21 -5.69 0.36
C SER A 5 18.83 -5.03 0.42
N HIS A 6 18.74 -3.71 0.19
CA HIS A 6 17.46 -3.03 0.11
C HIS A 6 16.83 -3.35 -1.24
N LEU A 7 15.77 -4.17 -1.21
CA LEU A 7 14.91 -4.40 -2.36
C LEU A 7 14.17 -3.08 -2.67
N GLU A 8 14.04 -2.76 -3.95
CA GLU A 8 13.24 -1.61 -4.41
C GLU A 8 11.76 -1.78 -4.03
N THR A 9 11.29 -3.03 -3.95
CA THR A 9 9.95 -3.40 -3.52
C THR A 9 9.97 -3.93 -2.09
N ILE A 10 9.10 -3.41 -1.25
CA ILE A 10 8.91 -3.88 0.13
C ILE A 10 7.75 -4.88 0.14
N TYR A 11 8.02 -6.11 0.58
CA TYR A 11 6.98 -7.12 0.70
C TYR A 11 6.05 -6.79 1.88
N MET A 12 4.79 -6.47 1.57
CA MET A 12 3.82 -5.95 2.54
C MET A 12 3.64 -6.84 3.78
N ASN A 13 3.64 -8.16 3.64
CA ASN A 13 3.42 -9.06 4.76
C ASN A 13 4.62 -9.17 5.72
N ASP A 14 5.79 -8.65 5.32
CA ASP A 14 7.01 -8.58 6.14
C ASP A 14 7.41 -7.11 6.43
N ALA A 15 6.54 -6.15 6.09
CA ALA A 15 6.77 -4.74 6.33
C ALA A 15 6.46 -4.38 7.80
N SER A 16 7.37 -3.63 8.42
CA SER A 16 7.13 -3.00 9.72
C SER A 16 6.11 -1.86 9.61
N ARG A 17 5.52 -1.49 10.76
CA ARG A 17 4.48 -0.45 10.89
C ARG A 17 4.88 0.93 10.37
N ASP A 18 6.17 1.21 10.29
CA ASP A 18 6.77 2.48 9.88
C ASP A 18 7.24 2.49 8.42
N GLN A 19 7.08 1.38 7.71
CA GLN A 19 7.37 1.28 6.28
C GLN A 19 6.12 1.58 5.44
N ASN A 20 6.32 2.06 4.21
CA ASN A 20 5.25 2.20 3.23
C ASN A 20 5.47 1.22 2.06
N PRO A 21 4.96 -0.03 2.17
CA PRO A 21 5.10 -1.00 1.09
C PRO A 21 4.30 -0.65 -0.15
N LEU A 22 3.19 0.08 -0.02
CA LEU A 22 2.38 0.51 -1.16
C LEU A 22 3.12 1.51 -2.05
N ALA A 23 3.89 2.44 -1.46
CA ALA A 23 4.74 3.37 -2.22
C ALA A 23 5.87 2.68 -3.01
N SER A 24 6.15 1.40 -2.72
CA SER A 24 7.12 0.61 -3.48
C SER A 24 6.54 -0.04 -4.74
N TYR A 25 5.22 0.06 -4.95
CA TYR A 25 4.56 -0.48 -6.14
C TYR A 25 4.63 0.52 -7.30
N PRO A 26 4.72 0.03 -8.56
CA PRO A 26 4.60 0.89 -9.73
C PRO A 26 3.25 1.64 -9.76
N GLU A 27 3.25 2.87 -10.28
CA GLU A 27 2.04 3.72 -10.34
C GLU A 27 0.87 3.05 -11.08
N ALA A 28 1.15 2.25 -12.10
CA ALA A 28 0.13 1.49 -12.82
C ALA A 28 -0.62 0.51 -11.89
N ASN A 29 0.07 -0.11 -10.94
CA ASN A 29 -0.55 -1.02 -9.98
C ASN A 29 -1.39 -0.24 -8.97
N LEU A 30 -0.89 0.89 -8.46
CA LEU A 30 -1.65 1.75 -7.54
C LEU A 30 -2.92 2.29 -8.20
N SER A 31 -2.83 2.75 -9.45
CA SER A 31 -3.98 3.19 -10.24
C SER A 31 -5.00 2.06 -10.39
N ARG A 32 -4.55 0.85 -10.73
CA ARG A 32 -5.45 -0.32 -10.84
C ARG A 32 -6.12 -0.68 -9.52
N LEU A 33 -5.40 -0.60 -8.40
CA LEU A 33 -5.97 -0.83 -7.07
C LEU A 33 -7.03 0.23 -6.73
N ARG A 34 -6.80 1.50 -7.08
CA ARG A 34 -7.76 2.60 -6.86
C ARG A 34 -9.05 2.37 -7.67
N GLU A 35 -8.95 1.95 -8.93
CA GLU A 35 -10.11 1.59 -9.76
C GLU A 35 -10.93 0.45 -9.13
N ILE A 36 -10.26 -0.62 -8.68
CA ILE A 36 -10.91 -1.77 -8.04
C ILE A 36 -11.59 -1.34 -6.74
N ALA A 37 -10.92 -0.55 -5.91
CA ALA A 37 -11.47 -0.03 -4.67
C ALA A 37 -12.73 0.81 -4.92
N GLN A 38 -12.72 1.70 -5.93
CA GLN A 38 -13.90 2.50 -6.30
C GLN A 38 -15.06 1.61 -6.77
N LYS A 39 -14.78 0.53 -7.50
CA LYS A 39 -15.81 -0.38 -8.01
C LYS A 39 -16.49 -1.19 -6.89
N TYR A 40 -15.72 -1.71 -5.95
CA TYR A 40 -16.23 -2.69 -4.98
C TYR A 40 -16.45 -2.13 -3.57
N ASP A 41 -15.77 -1.05 -3.20
CA ASP A 41 -15.94 -0.35 -1.92
C ASP A 41 -16.08 1.17 -2.16
N PRO A 42 -17.14 1.62 -2.87
CA PRO A 42 -17.36 3.05 -3.11
C PRO A 42 -17.57 3.84 -1.82
N GLY A 43 -18.06 3.18 -0.76
CA GLY A 43 -18.20 3.76 0.59
C GLY A 43 -16.88 3.88 1.34
N ARG A 44 -15.77 3.37 0.77
CA ARG A 44 -14.43 3.40 1.36
C ARG A 44 -14.39 2.81 2.78
N VAL A 45 -15.23 1.82 3.06
CA VAL A 45 -15.37 1.17 4.37
C VAL A 45 -14.01 0.71 4.87
N PHE A 46 -13.21 0.07 4.02
CA PHE A 46 -11.88 -0.43 4.40
C PHE A 46 -10.81 0.65 4.48
N GLN A 47 -11.05 1.83 3.94
CA GLN A 47 -10.13 2.97 4.04
C GLN A 47 -10.47 3.90 5.21
N VAL A 48 -11.71 3.85 5.71
CA VAL A 48 -12.22 4.76 6.76
C VAL A 48 -12.39 4.05 8.10
N LEU A 49 -12.96 2.85 8.12
CA LEU A 49 -13.23 2.13 9.37
C LEU A 49 -12.03 1.27 9.83
N GLN A 50 -11.06 1.03 8.96
CA GLN A 50 -9.81 0.42 9.37
C GLN A 50 -8.96 1.45 10.14
N ASN A 51 -8.71 1.16 11.42
CA ASN A 51 -8.03 2.08 12.35
C ASN A 51 -6.63 2.51 11.86
N ASP A 52 -5.86 1.58 11.28
CA ASP A 52 -4.58 1.90 10.65
C ASP A 52 -4.06 0.75 9.76
N GLY A 53 -2.85 0.90 9.21
CA GLY A 53 -2.15 -0.09 8.42
C GLY A 53 -1.77 0.46 7.06
N PHE A 54 -1.52 -0.43 6.10
CA PHE A 54 -1.18 -0.04 4.74
C PHE A 54 -2.46 0.31 3.96
N LEU A 55 -2.94 1.53 4.16
CA LEU A 55 -4.13 2.06 3.49
C LEU A 55 -3.76 2.64 2.12
N LEU A 56 -4.52 2.29 1.10
CA LEU A 56 -4.35 2.82 -0.27
C LEU A 56 -4.52 4.35 -0.33
N SER A 57 -5.30 4.93 0.59
CA SER A 57 -5.44 6.38 0.76
C SER A 57 -4.19 7.07 1.33
N LYS A 58 -3.26 6.31 1.91
CA LYS A 58 -1.99 6.78 2.48
C LYS A 58 -0.77 6.33 1.63
N ALA A 59 -1.03 5.62 0.54
CA ALA A 59 -0.01 5.09 -0.37
C ALA A 59 0.66 6.21 -1.17
#